data_AF-A0A0E0MLA0-F1
#
_entry.id   AF-A0A0E0MLA0-F1
#
_cell.length_a   1.000
_cell.length_b   1.000
_cell.length_c   1.000
_cell.angle_alpha   90.00
_cell.angle_beta   90.00
_cell.angle_gamma   90.00
#
_symmetry.space_group_name_H-M   'P 1'
#
loop_
_entity.id
_entity.type
_entity.pdbx_description
1 polymer ?
#
loop_
_entity_poly.entity_id
_entity_poly.type
_entity_poly.pdbx_seq_one_letter_code
_entity_poly.pdbx_strand_id
1 'polypeptide(L)'
;MGFVRPYSLASHKLLNFRLRFSLTIIIFIVLYYTSGSYECFISLDCGGDGDFTDDIGIQWTSDDKLVYGGKTANLSAQNDLQKQLKTVRYFPADDRKYCYTMNVSERTRYLVRASFLYGNFNSSNILPKFDLSLGATLWTTVVVYDDTTPTVVEAIILASAPTLSVCLSNASTGQPFISTLELRQLNVSLYETDDENQFFLKLSARINFGAGSNASVRYPDDPFDRIWRSDLVRRANYLVEVASGTERISTKRHIAIRTDSEEPPEEVMQTAVVGQNGSLTYRLNLDETPGNSWAYAYFAEIEDLTPNETRKFKLAIPDMPQYSTPTVNVEENAQGKYRAYEAGYMNMSLPFVFKLEFLKTNDSSKGPILNAVEVYKYIQLTMGSHDANNMAILVSRYPQESWAQEGGDPCLPASWSWIQCSSEKAPTVLSITLSGKNITGSIPVELTKLPGLVELRLDGNSFSGPIPDFIGCQDLQYMRESHYLI
;
A
#
# COMPACT_ATOMS: atom_id res chain seq x y z
N MET A 1 27.17 56.30 -1.01
CA MET A 1 27.12 57.64 -1.65
C MET A 1 27.32 57.46 -3.15
N GLY A 2 26.45 58.12 -3.92
CA GLY A 2 26.34 58.29 -5.39
C GLY A 2 27.24 57.52 -6.37
N PHE A 3 26.70 56.84 -7.39
CA PHE A 3 26.02 57.32 -8.61
C PHE A 3 26.96 57.51 -9.82
N VAL A 4 26.48 56.97 -10.96
CA VAL A 4 26.72 57.33 -12.37
C VAL A 4 27.93 56.73 -13.13
N ARG A 5 27.61 55.86 -14.09
CA ARG A 5 28.35 55.62 -15.35
C ARG A 5 28.09 56.78 -16.33
N PRO A 6 29.00 56.99 -17.30
CA PRO A 6 28.59 57.40 -18.65
C PRO A 6 28.99 56.37 -19.72
N TYR A 7 28.23 56.40 -20.81
CA TYR A 7 28.37 55.59 -22.02
C TYR A 7 29.21 56.29 -23.09
N SER A 8 29.66 55.46 -24.05
CA SER A 8 29.81 55.72 -25.50
C SER A 8 31.20 56.04 -26.04
N LEU A 9 31.71 55.22 -26.96
CA LEU A 9 31.72 55.51 -28.41
C LEU A 9 32.43 54.40 -29.21
N ALA A 10 31.87 54.13 -30.39
CA ALA A 10 32.26 53.11 -31.36
C ALA A 10 33.33 53.58 -32.37
N SER A 11 33.99 52.64 -33.06
CA SER A 11 34.45 52.72 -34.48
C SER A 11 35.22 51.41 -34.79
N HIS A 12 34.86 50.56 -35.76
CA HIS A 12 34.92 50.65 -37.24
C HIS A 12 35.88 49.56 -37.80
N LYS A 13 35.34 48.58 -38.55
CA LYS A 13 35.62 48.30 -39.99
C LYS A 13 35.42 46.83 -40.37
N LEU A 14 34.63 46.66 -41.44
CA LEU A 14 34.42 45.45 -42.22
C LEU A 14 35.65 45.10 -43.08
N LEU A 15 35.90 43.81 -43.31
CA LEU A 15 36.32 43.30 -44.61
C LEU A 15 35.95 41.82 -44.81
N ASN A 16 35.29 41.54 -45.94
CA ASN A 16 34.73 40.25 -46.38
C ASN A 16 35.79 39.24 -46.85
N PHE A 17 35.58 37.93 -46.59
CA PHE A 17 36.04 36.88 -47.51
C PHE A 17 35.12 35.63 -47.53
N ARG A 18 34.37 35.53 -48.64
CA ARG A 18 33.88 34.37 -49.43
C ARG A 18 33.58 32.99 -48.79
N LEU A 19 32.28 32.70 -48.74
CA LEU A 19 31.51 31.62 -49.41
C LEU A 19 32.15 30.21 -49.69
N ARG A 20 31.54 29.19 -49.04
CA ARG A 20 30.96 27.90 -49.54
C ARG A 20 31.48 26.59 -48.89
N PHE A 21 30.53 25.65 -48.80
CA PHE A 21 30.54 24.24 -48.34
C PHE A 21 30.12 24.06 -46.88
N SER A 22 28.82 23.92 -46.58
CA SER A 22 27.99 22.71 -46.73
C SER A 22 28.52 21.52 -45.91
N LEU A 23 27.90 21.27 -44.76
CA LEU A 23 27.38 19.97 -44.35
C LEU A 23 26.60 20.14 -43.01
N THR A 24 25.28 19.99 -43.11
CA THR A 24 24.43 19.31 -42.13
C THR A 24 24.77 19.44 -40.64
N ILE A 25 24.18 20.42 -39.96
CA ILE A 25 23.89 20.35 -38.52
C ILE A 25 22.37 20.17 -38.40
N ILE A 26 21.92 18.92 -38.59
CA ILE A 26 20.65 18.49 -38.00
C ILE A 26 21.01 18.13 -36.57
N ILE A 27 20.86 19.10 -35.65
CA ILE A 27 20.78 18.77 -34.24
C ILE A 27 19.47 18.00 -34.10
N PHE A 28 19.58 16.69 -34.10
CA PHE A 28 18.60 15.81 -33.47
C PHE A 28 18.54 16.26 -32.00
N ILE A 29 17.56 17.09 -31.67
CA ILE A 29 17.00 17.10 -30.32
C ILE A 29 16.32 15.74 -30.21
N VAL A 30 17.10 14.72 -29.84
CA VAL A 30 16.52 13.55 -29.20
C VAL A 30 16.01 14.08 -27.87
N LEU A 31 14.74 14.49 -27.85
CA LEU A 31 13.95 14.38 -26.64
C LEU A 31 14.01 12.90 -26.30
N TYR A 32 14.98 12.53 -25.46
CA TYR A 32 14.79 11.38 -24.61
C TYR A 32 13.52 11.74 -23.81
N TYR A 33 12.38 11.24 -24.27
CA TYR A 33 11.37 10.79 -23.33
C TYR A 33 12.06 9.69 -22.53
N THR A 34 12.81 10.09 -21.50
CA THR A 34 12.90 9.23 -20.34
C THR A 34 11.47 9.18 -19.84
N SER A 35 10.75 8.12 -20.19
CA SER A 35 9.75 7.57 -19.29
C SER A 35 10.42 7.56 -17.93
N GLY A 36 10.00 8.44 -17.03
CA GLY A 36 10.56 8.50 -15.69
C GLY A 36 10.43 7.10 -15.12
N SER A 37 11.54 6.39 -15.02
CA SER A 37 11.60 5.19 -14.19
C SER A 37 11.30 5.71 -12.80
N TYR A 38 10.07 5.50 -12.30
CA TYR A 38 9.76 5.76 -10.91
C TYR A 38 10.75 4.93 -10.10
N GLU A 39 11.76 5.59 -9.53
CA GLU A 39 12.91 5.00 -8.86
C GLU A 39 12.53 4.34 -7.51
N CYS A 40 11.25 4.03 -7.27
CA CYS A 40 10.73 3.72 -5.93
C CYS A 40 9.61 2.67 -5.87
N PHE A 41 9.56 1.74 -6.83
CA PHE A 41 8.76 0.52 -6.65
C PHE A 41 9.60 -0.56 -5.97
N ILE A 42 9.07 -1.13 -4.90
CA ILE A 42 9.58 -2.38 -4.33
C ILE A 42 8.55 -3.46 -4.68
N SER A 43 8.97 -4.50 -5.39
CA SER A 43 8.09 -5.63 -5.71
C SER A 43 8.84 -6.92 -5.43
N LEU A 44 8.32 -7.69 -4.47
CA LEU A 44 8.93 -8.93 -4.01
C LEU A 44 8.18 -10.12 -4.57
N ASP A 45 8.91 -11.01 -5.26
CA ASP A 45 8.45 -12.34 -5.64
C ASP A 45 8.79 -13.30 -4.50
N CYS A 46 7.79 -13.61 -3.66
CA CYS A 46 8.02 -14.37 -2.44
C CYS A 46 8.25 -15.85 -2.75
N GLY A 47 9.47 -16.32 -2.46
CA GLY A 47 9.92 -17.66 -2.82
C GLY A 47 10.43 -17.80 -4.26
N GLY A 48 10.53 -16.69 -5.01
CA GLY A 48 11.19 -16.63 -6.31
C GLY A 48 12.71 -16.79 -6.20
N ASP A 49 13.32 -17.37 -7.23
CA ASP A 49 14.75 -17.72 -7.27
C ASP A 49 15.66 -16.66 -7.91
N GLY A 50 15.09 -15.55 -8.38
CA GLY A 50 15.87 -14.46 -8.95
C GLY A 50 15.03 -13.30 -9.48
N ASP A 51 15.73 -12.23 -9.82
CA ASP A 51 15.11 -10.99 -10.27
C ASP A 51 14.60 -11.10 -11.71
N PHE A 52 13.51 -10.42 -12.02
CA PHE A 52 12.99 -10.30 -13.39
C PHE A 52 12.17 -9.03 -13.58
N THR A 53 11.85 -8.72 -14.83
CA THR A 53 10.89 -7.67 -15.18
C THR A 53 9.69 -8.33 -15.83
N ASP A 54 8.48 -7.98 -15.38
CA ASP A 54 7.25 -8.51 -15.95
C ASP A 54 6.84 -7.81 -17.25
N ASP A 55 5.75 -8.28 -17.88
CA ASP A 55 5.28 -7.79 -19.18
C ASP A 55 4.81 -6.32 -19.15
N ILE A 56 4.54 -5.78 -17.97
CA ILE A 56 4.15 -4.37 -17.78
C ILE A 56 5.32 -3.49 -17.36
N GLY A 57 6.54 -4.04 -17.25
CA GLY A 57 7.76 -3.29 -16.96
C GLY A 57 8.10 -3.14 -15.48
N ILE A 58 7.42 -3.84 -14.57
CA ILE A 58 7.72 -3.82 -13.14
C ILE A 58 8.87 -4.78 -12.86
N GLN A 59 9.90 -4.30 -12.16
CA GLN A 59 10.99 -5.13 -11.66
C GLN A 59 10.57 -5.84 -10.37
N TRP A 60 10.75 -7.15 -10.36
CA TRP A 60 10.51 -8.05 -9.24
C TRP A 60 11.85 -8.60 -8.73
N THR A 61 12.02 -8.62 -7.42
CA THR A 61 13.21 -9.16 -6.74
C THR A 61 12.84 -10.31 -5.82
N SER A 62 13.74 -11.27 -5.66
CA SER A 62 13.56 -12.34 -4.67
C SER A 62 13.50 -11.78 -3.24
N ASP A 63 12.70 -12.42 -2.40
CA ASP A 63 12.50 -12.04 -1.00
C ASP A 63 13.52 -12.64 -0.01
N ASP A 64 14.46 -13.47 -0.48
CA ASP A 64 15.42 -14.23 0.32
C ASP A 64 16.23 -13.41 1.34
N LYS A 65 16.41 -12.10 1.09
CA LYS A 65 17.19 -11.20 1.95
C LYS A 65 16.35 -10.40 2.94
N LEU A 66 15.02 -10.49 2.87
CA LEU A 66 14.10 -9.57 3.56
C LEU A 66 13.26 -10.25 4.64
N VAL A 67 13.32 -11.58 4.75
CA VAL A 67 12.56 -12.34 5.74
C VAL A 67 13.39 -13.48 6.31
N TYR A 68 13.23 -13.71 7.62
CA TYR A 68 13.87 -14.81 8.30
C TYR A 68 13.01 -16.08 8.27
N GLY A 69 13.61 -17.17 7.80
CA GLY A 69 13.00 -18.49 7.77
C GLY A 69 11.97 -18.67 6.65
N GLY A 70 11.00 -19.54 6.92
CA GLY A 70 10.07 -20.03 5.91
C GLY A 70 10.70 -21.03 4.94
N LYS A 71 9.84 -21.63 4.12
CA LYS A 71 10.20 -22.54 3.03
C LYS A 71 9.54 -22.01 1.75
N THR A 72 10.06 -22.39 0.61
CA THR A 72 9.53 -21.99 -0.70
C THR A 72 8.84 -23.15 -1.38
N ALA A 73 7.82 -22.86 -2.19
CA ALA A 73 7.16 -23.85 -3.02
C ALA A 73 6.75 -23.25 -4.37
N ASN A 74 6.79 -24.09 -5.40
CA ASN A 74 6.26 -23.75 -6.72
C ASN A 74 4.80 -24.19 -6.81
N LEU A 75 3.95 -23.31 -7.32
CA LEU A 75 2.57 -23.63 -7.62
C LEU A 75 2.51 -24.39 -8.95
N SER A 76 1.88 -25.56 -8.95
CA SER A 76 1.83 -26.42 -10.13
C SER A 76 0.83 -25.90 -11.16
N ALA A 77 1.37 -25.43 -12.29
CA ALA A 77 0.76 -25.33 -13.62
C ALA A 77 -0.68 -24.77 -13.70
N GLN A 78 -0.82 -23.46 -13.55
CA GLN A 78 -1.73 -22.71 -14.42
C GLN A 78 -0.87 -21.91 -15.41
N ASN A 79 -0.96 -22.27 -16.69
CA ASN A 79 -0.09 -21.70 -17.74
C ASN A 79 -0.21 -20.18 -17.87
N ASP A 80 -1.34 -19.61 -17.44
CA ASP A 80 -1.68 -18.19 -17.58
C ASP A 80 -1.38 -17.35 -16.32
N LEU A 81 -0.77 -17.94 -15.27
CA LEU A 81 -0.39 -17.15 -14.09
C LEU A 81 0.78 -16.23 -14.39
N GLN A 82 0.69 -15.01 -13.85
CA GLN A 82 1.81 -14.07 -13.78
C GLN A 82 2.98 -14.72 -13.03
N LYS A 83 4.21 -14.43 -13.47
CA LYS A 83 5.41 -15.13 -12.97
C LYS A 83 5.55 -15.05 -11.45
N GLN A 84 5.36 -13.87 -10.87
CA GLN A 84 5.41 -13.58 -9.43
C GLN A 84 4.33 -14.30 -8.60
N LEU A 85 3.35 -14.95 -9.24
CA LEU A 85 2.33 -15.76 -8.56
C LEU A 85 2.60 -17.26 -8.69
N LYS A 86 3.70 -17.67 -9.34
CA LYS A 86 4.05 -19.09 -9.50
C LYS A 86 4.80 -19.66 -8.30
N THR A 87 5.20 -18.80 -7.38
CA THR A 87 6.02 -19.10 -6.21
C THR A 87 5.33 -18.58 -4.96
N VAL A 88 5.58 -19.26 -3.85
CA VAL A 88 5.18 -18.81 -2.52
C VAL A 88 6.29 -19.06 -1.52
N ARG A 89 6.39 -18.17 -0.54
CA ARG A 89 7.05 -18.46 0.73
C ARG A 89 6.01 -18.78 1.79
N TYR A 90 6.21 -19.87 2.52
CA TYR A 90 5.32 -20.32 3.57
C TYR A 90 6.06 -20.61 4.88
N PHE A 91 5.35 -20.47 6.00
CA PHE A 91 5.91 -20.50 7.34
C PHE A 91 5.27 -21.62 8.18
N PRO A 92 5.96 -22.09 9.25
CA PRO A 92 5.34 -22.94 10.25
C PRO A 92 4.04 -22.33 10.81
N ALA A 93 3.06 -23.20 11.10
CA ALA A 93 1.87 -22.82 11.86
C ALA A 93 2.20 -22.92 13.36
N ASP A 94 2.93 -21.93 13.87
CA ASP A 94 3.35 -21.81 15.27
C ASP A 94 2.93 -20.45 15.86
N ASP A 95 3.23 -20.23 17.15
CA ASP A 95 2.88 -18.99 17.86
C ASP A 95 3.85 -17.84 17.55
N ARG A 96 4.69 -17.97 16.52
CA ARG A 96 5.68 -16.96 16.13
C ARG A 96 5.09 -16.02 15.07
N LYS A 97 5.82 -14.92 14.85
CA LYS A 97 5.61 -14.04 13.70
C LYS A 97 6.77 -14.16 12.71
N TYR A 98 6.48 -13.85 11.46
CA TYR A 98 7.44 -13.80 10.37
C TYR A 98 7.29 -12.48 9.63
N CYS A 99 8.29 -11.62 9.73
CA CYS A 99 8.21 -10.25 9.25
C CYS A 99 9.12 -10.00 8.05
N TYR A 100 8.57 -9.35 7.03
CA TYR A 100 9.33 -8.67 6.00
C TYR A 100 9.64 -7.26 6.51
N THR A 101 10.90 -6.83 6.43
CA THR A 101 11.29 -5.45 6.79
C THR A 101 11.85 -4.75 5.56
N MET A 102 11.19 -3.67 5.14
CA MET A 102 11.52 -2.92 3.93
C MET A 102 11.96 -1.51 4.30
N ASN A 103 12.98 -1.00 3.60
CA ASN A 103 13.42 0.38 3.76
C ASN A 103 12.41 1.33 3.10
N VAL A 104 12.06 2.39 3.81
CA VAL A 104 11.12 3.42 3.36
C VAL A 104 11.64 4.80 3.76
N SER A 105 11.12 5.84 3.09
CA SER A 105 11.38 7.22 3.49
C SER A 105 10.36 7.65 4.55
N GLU A 106 10.83 8.26 5.62
CA GLU A 106 9.95 8.85 6.63
C GLU A 106 9.07 9.95 6.01
N ARG A 107 7.88 10.15 6.59
CA ARG A 107 6.87 11.13 6.17
C ARG A 107 6.45 10.98 4.71
N THR A 108 6.54 9.76 4.19
CA THR A 108 6.17 9.42 2.82
C THR A 108 5.03 8.42 2.84
N ARG A 109 4.02 8.61 1.98
CA ARG A 109 2.89 7.69 1.86
C ARG A 109 3.26 6.53 0.94
N TYR A 110 2.89 5.33 1.38
CA TYR A 110 3.08 4.10 0.63
C TYR A 110 1.76 3.36 0.51
N LEU A 111 1.45 2.94 -0.71
CA LEU A 111 0.55 1.82 -0.94
C LEU A 111 1.34 0.54 -0.69
N VAL A 112 0.83 -0.28 0.22
CA VAL A 112 1.37 -1.60 0.58
C VAL A 112 0.35 -2.64 0.13
N ARG A 113 0.79 -3.61 -0.66
CA ARG A 113 -0.07 -4.68 -1.19
C ARG A 113 0.56 -6.03 -0.99
N ALA A 114 -0.19 -6.95 -0.40
CA ALA A 114 0.20 -8.35 -0.22
C ALA A 114 -0.79 -9.26 -0.95
N SER A 115 -0.27 -10.23 -1.71
CA SER A 115 -1.09 -11.21 -2.44
C SER A 115 -0.81 -12.64 -1.98
N PHE A 116 -1.87 -13.43 -1.96
CA PHE A 116 -1.90 -14.78 -1.41
C PHE A 116 -2.61 -15.72 -2.40
N LEU A 117 -1.85 -16.38 -3.28
CA LEU A 117 -2.34 -17.46 -4.14
C LEU A 117 -1.92 -18.80 -3.54
N TYR A 118 -2.89 -19.57 -3.03
CA TYR A 118 -2.60 -20.77 -2.27
C TYR A 118 -2.07 -21.92 -3.15
N GLY A 119 -2.69 -22.19 -4.30
CA GLY A 119 -2.26 -23.23 -5.24
C GLY A 119 -2.06 -24.62 -4.62
N ASN A 120 -2.62 -24.87 -3.44
CA ASN A 120 -2.46 -26.08 -2.64
C ASN A 120 -1.00 -26.57 -2.54
N PHE A 121 -0.04 -25.64 -2.37
CA PHE A 121 1.40 -25.92 -2.46
C PHE A 121 1.91 -27.04 -1.54
N ASN A 122 1.21 -27.31 -0.43
CA ASN A 122 1.55 -28.36 0.54
C ASN A 122 0.72 -29.64 0.39
N SER A 123 -0.14 -29.72 -0.63
CA SER A 123 -1.04 -30.85 -0.89
C SER A 123 -1.95 -31.24 0.29
N SER A 124 -2.21 -30.31 1.22
CA SER A 124 -3.01 -30.59 2.42
C SER A 124 -4.52 -30.45 2.19
N ASN A 125 -4.93 -29.69 1.17
CA ASN A 125 -6.32 -29.22 0.97
C ASN A 125 -6.91 -28.43 2.15
N ILE A 126 -6.08 -27.99 3.10
CA ILE A 126 -6.49 -27.16 4.23
C ILE A 126 -6.31 -25.70 3.82
N LEU A 127 -7.42 -24.98 3.65
CA LEU A 127 -7.39 -23.56 3.31
C LEU A 127 -6.81 -22.73 4.48
N PRO A 128 -5.73 -21.97 4.25
CA PRO A 128 -5.09 -21.23 5.33
C PRO A 128 -5.89 -20.02 5.82
N LYS A 129 -5.78 -19.74 7.11
CA LYS A 129 -6.29 -18.54 7.78
C LYS A 129 -5.30 -18.08 8.85
N PHE A 130 -4.79 -16.88 8.69
CA PHE A 130 -3.75 -16.29 9.55
C PHE A 130 -3.86 -14.77 9.56
N ASP A 131 -3.21 -14.12 10.53
CA ASP A 131 -3.21 -12.67 10.65
C ASP A 131 -2.05 -12.05 9.88
N LEU A 132 -2.35 -10.89 9.29
CA LEU A 132 -1.38 -10.00 8.65
C LEU A 132 -1.34 -8.69 9.43
N SER A 133 -0.14 -8.24 9.79
CA SER A 133 0.09 -7.00 10.52
C SER A 133 1.00 -6.06 9.75
N LEU A 134 0.72 -4.77 9.85
CA LEU A 134 1.55 -3.69 9.32
C LEU A 134 2.19 -2.96 10.51
N GLY A 135 3.51 -3.13 10.67
CA GLY A 135 4.21 -2.84 11.92
C GLY A 135 3.63 -3.66 13.07
N ALA A 136 3.35 -2.99 14.19
CA ALA A 136 2.70 -3.59 15.36
C ALA A 136 1.16 -3.69 15.22
N THR A 137 0.58 -3.13 14.17
CA THR A 137 -0.88 -2.99 14.03
C THR A 137 -1.44 -4.15 13.22
N LEU A 138 -2.49 -4.81 13.72
CA LEU A 138 -3.23 -5.80 12.93
C LEU A 138 -3.83 -5.12 11.69
N TRP A 139 -3.48 -5.64 10.52
CA TRP A 139 -3.98 -5.14 9.24
C TRP A 139 -5.27 -5.85 8.83
N THR A 140 -5.27 -7.19 8.85
CA THR A 140 -6.45 -8.02 8.59
C THR A 140 -6.17 -9.47 8.94
N THR A 141 -7.22 -10.28 9.09
CA THR A 141 -7.08 -11.74 9.04
C THR A 141 -7.25 -12.20 7.58
N VAL A 142 -6.19 -12.76 7.01
CA VAL A 142 -6.21 -13.36 5.67
C VAL A 142 -7.05 -14.63 5.73
N VAL A 143 -8.09 -14.69 4.90
CA VAL A 143 -8.92 -15.88 4.71
C VAL A 143 -8.79 -16.31 3.25
N VAL A 144 -8.29 -17.53 3.04
CA VAL A 144 -8.23 -18.15 1.72
C VAL A 144 -9.51 -18.95 1.49
N TYR A 145 -10.20 -18.68 0.37
CA TYR A 145 -11.47 -19.32 0.04
C TYR A 145 -11.33 -20.47 -0.98
N ASP A 146 -10.32 -20.41 -1.84
CA ASP A 146 -10.01 -21.44 -2.84
C ASP A 146 -8.50 -21.42 -3.18
N ASP A 147 -8.05 -22.39 -3.99
CA ASP A 147 -6.64 -22.58 -4.35
C ASP A 147 -6.22 -21.88 -5.66
N THR A 148 -7.15 -21.24 -6.38
CA THR A 148 -6.91 -20.66 -7.71
C THR A 148 -6.99 -19.14 -7.74
N THR A 149 -7.70 -18.52 -6.80
CA THR A 149 -7.95 -17.08 -6.76
C THR A 149 -7.01 -16.42 -5.77
N PRO A 150 -6.22 -15.42 -6.18
CA PRO A 150 -5.40 -14.68 -5.24
C PRO A 150 -6.27 -13.82 -4.32
N THR A 151 -6.10 -14.01 -3.02
CA THR A 151 -6.55 -13.03 -2.01
C THR A 151 -5.55 -11.88 -2.04
N VAL A 152 -6.02 -10.65 -2.19
CA VAL A 152 -5.18 -9.45 -2.27
C VAL A 152 -5.63 -8.49 -1.19
N VAL A 153 -4.69 -8.03 -0.37
CA VAL A 153 -4.91 -7.05 0.69
C VAL A 153 -4.07 -5.82 0.37
N GLU A 154 -4.66 -4.63 0.50
CA GLU A 154 -4.00 -3.37 0.21
C GLU A 154 -4.25 -2.35 1.33
N ALA A 155 -3.22 -1.56 1.64
CA ALA A 155 -3.26 -0.49 2.61
C ALA A 155 -2.49 0.72 2.12
N ILE A 156 -2.84 1.89 2.66
CA ILE A 156 -2.14 3.15 2.46
C ILE A 156 -1.73 3.68 3.81
N ILE A 157 -0.42 3.84 4.01
CA ILE A 157 0.18 4.23 5.29
C ILE A 157 1.18 5.37 5.10
N LEU A 158 1.19 6.31 6.04
CA LEU A 158 2.27 7.28 6.19
C LEU A 158 3.41 6.63 6.98
N ALA A 159 4.58 6.48 6.37
CA ALA A 159 5.75 5.93 7.05
C ALA A 159 6.25 6.90 8.13
N SER A 160 6.28 6.47 9.40
CA SER A 160 6.78 7.26 10.54
C SER A 160 8.21 6.90 10.96
N ALA A 161 8.81 5.90 10.31
CA ALA A 161 10.14 5.37 10.60
C ALA A 161 10.84 5.00 9.27
N PRO A 162 12.18 4.83 9.25
CA PRO A 162 12.94 4.52 8.02
C PRO A 162 12.72 3.08 7.51
N THR A 163 11.94 2.28 8.23
CA THR A 163 11.59 0.90 7.85
C THR A 163 10.12 0.64 8.09
N LEU A 164 9.50 -0.14 7.20
CA LEU A 164 8.14 -0.62 7.34
C LEU A 164 8.16 -2.15 7.39
N SER A 165 7.43 -2.75 8.34
CA SER A 165 7.36 -4.20 8.47
C SER A 165 5.98 -4.75 8.14
N VAL A 166 5.93 -5.89 7.44
CA VAL A 166 4.71 -6.67 7.19
C VAL A 166 4.91 -8.05 7.79
N CYS A 167 4.08 -8.41 8.77
CA CYS A 167 4.26 -9.61 9.57
C CYS A 167 3.09 -10.58 9.40
N LEU A 168 3.40 -11.86 9.19
CA LEU A 168 2.44 -12.96 9.22
C LEU A 168 2.51 -13.62 10.60
N SER A 169 1.36 -13.88 11.21
CA SER A 169 1.27 -14.48 12.56
C SER A 169 -0.07 -15.16 12.80
N ASN A 170 -0.23 -15.81 13.96
CA ASN A 170 -1.52 -16.33 14.45
C ASN A 170 -2.23 -17.24 13.42
N ALA A 171 -1.56 -18.34 13.06
CA ALA A 171 -2.07 -19.32 12.11
C ALA A 171 -3.23 -20.13 12.74
N SER A 172 -4.47 -19.75 12.44
CA SER A 172 -5.66 -20.45 12.95
C SER A 172 -5.97 -21.73 12.17
N THR A 173 -5.73 -21.73 10.84
CA THR A 173 -5.80 -22.93 9.99
C THR A 173 -4.71 -22.89 8.93
N GLY A 174 -4.15 -24.05 8.59
CA GLY A 174 -3.13 -24.16 7.55
C GLY A 174 -1.82 -23.41 7.89
N GLN A 175 -0.92 -23.33 6.92
CA GLN A 175 0.35 -22.63 7.07
C GLN A 175 0.22 -21.19 6.55
N PRO A 176 0.71 -20.17 7.27
CA PRO A 176 0.84 -18.83 6.72
C PRO A 176 1.75 -18.84 5.51
N PHE A 177 1.41 -18.07 4.49
CA PHE A 177 2.19 -17.97 3.26
C PHE A 177 1.98 -16.61 2.62
N ILE A 178 2.80 -16.26 1.65
CA ILE A 178 2.70 -15.03 0.85
C ILE A 178 3.28 -15.29 -0.54
N SER A 179 2.64 -14.73 -1.56
CA SER A 179 3.06 -14.84 -2.97
C SER A 179 3.78 -13.57 -3.42
N THR A 180 3.22 -12.40 -3.12
CA THR A 180 3.84 -11.11 -3.47
C THR A 180 3.72 -10.11 -2.34
N LEU A 181 4.71 -9.22 -2.26
CA LEU A 181 4.68 -8.02 -1.44
C LEU A 181 5.15 -6.81 -2.26
N GLU A 182 4.29 -5.81 -2.39
CA GLU A 182 4.51 -4.65 -3.24
C GLU A 182 4.38 -3.36 -2.41
N LEU A 183 5.34 -2.45 -2.61
CA LEU A 183 5.33 -1.09 -2.09
C LEU A 183 5.37 -0.09 -3.25
N ARG A 184 4.46 0.87 -3.23
CA ARG A 184 4.40 1.98 -4.18
C ARG A 184 4.44 3.29 -3.41
N GLN A 185 5.46 4.10 -3.64
CA GLN A 185 5.48 5.46 -3.13
C GLN A 185 4.37 6.27 -3.82
N LEU A 186 3.61 7.02 -3.03
CA LEU A 186 2.53 7.88 -3.52
C LEU A 186 2.95 9.35 -3.49
N ASN A 187 2.31 10.15 -4.34
CA ASN A 187 2.42 11.61 -4.31
C ASN A 187 1.82 12.18 -3.01
N VAL A 188 2.27 13.38 -2.63
CA VAL A 188 1.89 14.04 -1.36
C VAL A 188 0.41 14.43 -1.31
N SER A 189 -0.27 14.57 -2.44
CA SER A 189 -1.71 14.90 -2.52
C SER A 189 -2.62 13.69 -2.33
N LEU A 190 -2.18 12.49 -2.70
CA LEU A 190 -3.06 11.31 -2.74
C LEU A 190 -3.33 10.79 -1.33
N TYR A 191 -4.59 10.47 -1.06
CA TYR A 191 -5.07 9.89 0.19
C TYR A 191 -4.69 10.68 1.45
N GLU A 192 -4.58 12.00 1.32
CA GLU A 192 -4.35 12.88 2.47
C GLU A 192 -5.55 12.84 3.42
N THR A 193 -5.28 12.63 4.71
CA THR A 193 -6.31 12.66 5.75
C THR A 193 -5.76 13.33 7.01
N ASP A 194 -6.63 14.00 7.77
CA ASP A 194 -6.26 14.65 9.04
C ASP A 194 -5.78 13.67 10.13
N ASP A 195 -6.07 12.37 9.94
CA ASP A 195 -5.91 11.31 10.94
C ASP A 195 -4.78 10.31 10.61
N GLU A 196 -3.95 10.58 9.59
CA GLU A 196 -2.94 9.64 9.07
C GLU A 196 -1.80 9.28 10.04
N ASN A 197 -1.62 10.06 11.11
CA ASN A 197 -0.69 9.72 12.20
C ASN A 197 -1.29 8.73 13.21
N GLN A 198 -2.61 8.55 13.19
CA GLN A 198 -3.35 7.69 14.11
C GLN A 198 -3.98 6.48 13.40
N PHE A 199 -4.12 6.54 12.09
CA PHE A 199 -4.75 5.50 11.29
C PHE A 199 -4.03 5.30 9.95
N PHE A 200 -4.15 4.11 9.39
CA PHE A 200 -3.88 3.85 7.98
C PHE A 200 -5.17 3.42 7.28
N LEU A 201 -5.21 3.55 5.95
CA LEU A 201 -6.37 3.16 5.15
C LEU A 201 -6.21 1.71 4.67
N LYS A 202 -7.20 0.85 4.91
CA LYS A 202 -7.30 -0.50 4.33
C LYS A 202 -8.27 -0.47 3.17
N LEU A 203 -7.87 -0.95 2.00
CA LEU A 203 -8.74 -0.99 0.83
C LEU A 203 -9.92 -1.95 1.03
N SER A 204 -11.13 -1.45 0.84
CA SER A 204 -12.37 -2.25 0.83
C SER A 204 -12.87 -2.47 -0.61
N ALA A 205 -12.80 -1.45 -1.46
CA ALA A 205 -13.18 -1.54 -2.87
C ALA A 205 -12.47 -0.49 -3.72
N ARG A 206 -12.04 -0.88 -4.93
CA ARG A 206 -11.59 0.04 -6.01
C ARG A 206 -12.12 -0.51 -7.33
N ILE A 207 -13.09 0.17 -7.93
CA ILE A 207 -13.89 -0.35 -9.05
C ILE A 207 -13.86 0.64 -10.21
N ASN A 208 -13.56 0.13 -11.40
CA ASN A 208 -13.73 0.80 -12.69
C ASN A 208 -15.09 0.37 -13.29
N PHE A 209 -16.00 1.32 -13.45
CA PHE A 209 -17.31 1.09 -14.05
C PHE A 209 -17.31 1.32 -15.56
N GLY A 210 -18.06 0.50 -16.28
CA GLY A 210 -18.15 0.61 -17.74
C GLY A 210 -16.96 -0.02 -18.45
N ALA A 211 -16.11 -0.75 -17.72
CA ALA A 211 -14.97 -1.45 -18.27
C ALA A 211 -15.40 -2.38 -19.41
N GLY A 212 -14.60 -2.40 -20.49
CA GLY A 212 -14.87 -3.17 -21.71
C GLY A 212 -14.49 -4.65 -21.61
N SER A 213 -13.75 -5.06 -20.58
CA SER A 213 -13.34 -6.44 -20.33
C SER A 213 -13.13 -6.71 -18.84
N ASN A 214 -12.79 -7.94 -18.47
CA ASN A 214 -12.44 -8.30 -17.08
C ASN A 214 -11.04 -7.84 -16.66
N ALA A 215 -10.22 -7.31 -17.59
CA ALA A 215 -8.88 -6.83 -17.28
C ALA A 215 -8.94 -5.62 -16.33
N SER A 216 -7.98 -5.57 -15.40
CA SER A 216 -7.80 -4.42 -14.52
C SER A 216 -6.96 -3.34 -15.20
N VAL A 217 -7.25 -2.08 -14.89
CA VAL A 217 -6.35 -0.95 -15.18
C VAL A 217 -5.36 -0.84 -14.02
N ARG A 218 -4.07 -0.76 -14.33
CA ARG A 218 -2.95 -0.58 -13.39
C ARG A 218 -1.76 0.02 -14.14
N TYR A 219 -0.55 -0.08 -13.60
CA TYR A 219 0.66 0.34 -14.32
C TYR A 219 0.75 -0.27 -15.74
N PRO A 220 1.15 0.50 -16.78
CA PRO A 220 1.60 1.89 -16.75
C PRO A 220 0.48 2.94 -16.80
N ASP A 221 -0.77 2.55 -17.03
CA ASP A 221 -1.90 3.48 -17.17
C ASP A 221 -2.26 4.18 -15.86
N ASP A 222 -2.04 3.49 -14.72
CA ASP A 222 -1.97 4.11 -13.40
C ASP A 222 -0.50 4.21 -12.94
N PRO A 223 0.08 5.42 -12.91
CA PRO A 223 1.48 5.61 -12.51
C PRO A 223 1.80 5.20 -11.06
N PHE A 224 0.78 5.06 -10.21
CA PHE A 224 0.92 4.62 -8.82
C PHE A 224 0.67 3.11 -8.65
N ASP A 225 0.44 2.40 -9.76
CA ASP A 225 0.19 0.95 -9.82
C ASP A 225 -0.94 0.48 -8.88
N ARG A 226 -1.95 1.33 -8.72
CA ARG A 226 -3.23 0.93 -8.12
C ARG A 226 -3.95 -0.01 -9.08
N ILE A 227 -4.58 -1.04 -8.53
CA ILE A 227 -5.33 -2.02 -9.34
C ILE A 227 -6.81 -1.63 -9.34
N TRP A 228 -7.26 -1.03 -10.44
CA TRP A 228 -8.67 -0.71 -10.67
C TRP A 228 -9.37 -1.91 -11.29
N ARG A 229 -10.27 -2.53 -10.53
CA ARG A 229 -10.95 -3.75 -10.96
C ARG A 229 -12.16 -3.42 -11.82
N SER A 230 -12.28 -4.12 -12.94
CA SER A 230 -13.48 -4.06 -13.78
C SER A 230 -14.72 -4.47 -13.00
N ASP A 231 -15.79 -3.69 -13.14
CA ASP A 231 -17.11 -3.97 -12.58
C ASP A 231 -17.79 -5.22 -13.19
N LEU A 232 -17.21 -5.81 -14.26
CA LEU A 232 -17.61 -7.11 -14.79
C LEU A 232 -17.14 -8.28 -13.90
N VAL A 233 -16.08 -8.08 -13.10
CA VAL A 233 -15.56 -9.10 -12.18
C VAL A 233 -16.45 -9.13 -10.92
N ARG A 234 -17.53 -9.90 -11.01
CA ARG A 234 -18.46 -10.11 -9.88
C ARG A 234 -17.77 -10.93 -8.80
N ARG A 235 -17.45 -10.30 -7.66
CA ARG A 235 -17.01 -11.00 -6.44
C ARG A 235 -18.18 -11.19 -5.50
N ALA A 236 -18.06 -12.12 -4.54
CA ALA A 236 -19.03 -12.28 -3.45
C ALA A 236 -19.33 -10.94 -2.72
N ASN A 237 -18.39 -9.99 -2.80
CA ASN A 237 -18.47 -8.68 -2.18
C ASN A 237 -19.08 -7.58 -3.07
N TYR A 238 -19.38 -7.85 -4.34
CA TYR A 238 -19.98 -6.89 -5.27
C TYR A 238 -21.29 -7.45 -5.81
N LEU A 239 -22.34 -7.41 -4.99
CA LEU A 239 -23.68 -7.75 -5.47
C LEU A 239 -24.23 -6.55 -6.24
N VAL A 240 -23.80 -6.41 -7.49
CA VAL A 240 -24.34 -5.41 -8.41
C VAL A 240 -25.70 -5.90 -8.90
N GLU A 241 -26.78 -5.53 -8.20
CA GLU A 241 -28.09 -5.47 -8.83
C GLU A 241 -28.05 -4.32 -9.84
N VAL A 242 -27.74 -4.65 -11.09
CA VAL A 242 -27.74 -3.68 -12.18
C VAL A 242 -29.18 -3.24 -12.41
N ALA A 243 -29.49 -1.97 -12.10
CA ALA A 243 -30.80 -1.41 -12.35
C ALA A 243 -31.16 -1.47 -13.84
N SER A 244 -32.43 -1.75 -14.16
CA SER A 244 -32.92 -1.75 -15.54
C SER A 244 -32.62 -0.43 -16.24
N GLY A 245 -32.04 -0.48 -17.44
CA GLY A 245 -31.63 0.71 -18.19
C GLY A 245 -30.21 1.20 -17.87
N THR A 246 -29.41 0.42 -17.13
CA THR A 246 -27.97 0.68 -17.02
C THR A 246 -27.27 0.30 -18.32
N GLU A 247 -26.55 1.25 -18.91
CA GLU A 247 -25.75 1.06 -20.12
C GLU A 247 -24.28 1.37 -19.86
N ARG A 248 -23.39 0.69 -20.58
CA ARG A 248 -21.94 0.93 -20.53
C ARG A 248 -21.56 1.85 -21.68
N ILE A 249 -20.76 2.86 -21.40
CA ILE A 249 -20.26 3.82 -22.38
C ILE A 249 -18.75 3.97 -22.24
N SER A 250 -18.10 4.37 -23.33
CA SER A 250 -16.66 4.60 -23.37
C SER A 250 -16.34 5.71 -24.37
N THR A 251 -15.19 6.34 -24.20
CA THR A 251 -14.66 7.33 -25.14
C THR A 251 -13.17 7.10 -25.37
N LYS A 252 -12.65 7.63 -26.49
CA LYS A 252 -11.21 7.71 -26.78
C LYS A 252 -10.67 9.13 -26.64
N ARG A 253 -11.51 10.07 -26.19
CA ARG A 253 -11.12 11.46 -26.01
C ARG A 253 -10.32 11.60 -24.72
N HIS A 254 -9.37 12.52 -24.75
CA HIS A 254 -8.54 12.78 -23.60
C HIS A 254 -9.37 13.30 -22.42
N ILE A 255 -9.23 12.70 -21.24
CA ILE A 255 -9.88 13.17 -20.00
C ILE A 255 -8.85 13.90 -19.15
N ALA A 256 -9.07 15.18 -18.87
CA ALA A 256 -8.18 15.92 -17.99
C ALA A 256 -8.36 15.45 -16.54
N ILE A 257 -7.29 14.90 -15.97
CA ILE A 257 -7.19 14.45 -14.58
C ILE A 257 -6.60 15.58 -13.73
N ARG A 258 -7.12 15.71 -12.50
CA ARG A 258 -6.58 16.64 -11.51
C ARG A 258 -5.36 16.01 -10.84
N THR A 259 -4.24 16.72 -10.83
CA THR A 259 -2.96 16.27 -10.22
C THR A 259 -2.76 16.80 -8.80
N ASP A 260 -3.76 17.48 -8.25
CA ASP A 260 -3.77 18.08 -6.92
C ASP A 260 -4.75 17.38 -5.96
N SER A 261 -5.13 16.14 -6.29
CA SER A 261 -6.20 15.36 -5.62
C SER A 261 -5.87 13.86 -5.69
N GLU A 262 -6.86 12.98 -5.86
CA GLU A 262 -6.69 11.51 -5.87
C GLU A 262 -6.18 10.94 -7.20
N GLU A 263 -6.07 11.77 -8.23
CA GLU A 263 -5.44 11.47 -9.53
C GLU A 263 -5.87 10.12 -10.15
N PRO A 264 -7.17 9.82 -10.35
CA PRO A 264 -7.59 8.56 -10.97
C PRO A 264 -7.01 8.44 -12.39
N PRO A 265 -6.62 7.25 -12.85
CA PRO A 265 -6.00 7.10 -14.17
C PRO A 265 -7.00 7.43 -15.28
N GLU A 266 -6.49 8.02 -16.36
CA GLU A 266 -7.31 8.47 -17.48
C GLU A 266 -8.13 7.34 -18.09
N GLU A 267 -7.53 6.15 -18.28
CA GLU A 267 -8.20 4.95 -18.81
C GLU A 267 -9.44 4.54 -17.99
N VAL A 268 -9.42 4.75 -16.67
CA VAL A 268 -10.60 4.52 -15.82
C VAL A 268 -11.66 5.59 -16.04
N MET A 269 -11.24 6.84 -16.23
CA MET A 269 -12.15 7.96 -16.46
C MET A 269 -12.72 8.00 -17.89
N GLN A 270 -12.16 7.21 -18.82
CA GLN A 270 -12.66 7.05 -20.19
C GLN A 270 -13.81 6.05 -20.32
N THR A 271 -14.09 5.27 -19.27
CA THR A 271 -15.24 4.36 -19.19
C THR A 271 -16.23 4.78 -18.13
N ALA A 272 -17.52 4.51 -18.36
CA ALA A 272 -18.56 4.75 -17.38
C ALA A 272 -19.78 3.85 -17.58
N VAL A 273 -20.63 3.82 -16.56
CA VAL A 273 -22.02 3.34 -16.64
C VAL A 273 -22.99 4.50 -16.53
N VAL A 274 -24.08 4.45 -17.30
CA VAL A 274 -25.16 5.44 -17.28
C VAL A 274 -26.51 4.80 -17.02
N GLY A 275 -27.35 5.45 -16.21
CA GLY A 275 -28.69 4.97 -15.88
C GLY A 275 -29.76 5.61 -16.76
N GLN A 276 -30.06 5.04 -17.94
CA GLN A 276 -30.99 5.64 -18.92
C GLN A 276 -32.40 5.86 -18.36
N ASN A 277 -32.85 4.99 -17.44
CA ASN A 277 -34.15 5.11 -16.78
C ASN A 277 -34.15 6.10 -15.61
N GLY A 278 -33.08 6.88 -15.43
CA GLY A 278 -32.98 7.93 -14.42
C GLY A 278 -32.41 7.47 -13.09
N SER A 279 -31.95 6.23 -12.95
CA SER A 279 -31.27 5.78 -11.74
C SER A 279 -30.11 4.82 -12.01
N LEU A 280 -29.13 4.84 -11.12
CA LEU A 280 -28.12 3.80 -10.94
C LEU A 280 -28.14 3.38 -9.47
N THR A 281 -28.06 2.08 -9.21
CA THR A 281 -28.04 1.54 -7.85
C THR A 281 -26.94 0.50 -7.74
N TYR A 282 -26.11 0.61 -6.71
CA TYR A 282 -25.04 -0.33 -6.42
C TYR A 282 -25.10 -0.76 -4.97
N ARG A 283 -24.83 -2.06 -4.74
CA ARG A 283 -24.73 -2.66 -3.42
C ARG A 283 -23.35 -3.29 -3.30
N LEU A 284 -22.55 -2.74 -2.39
CA LEU A 284 -21.19 -3.17 -2.10
C LEU A 284 -21.19 -3.86 -0.73
N ASN A 285 -20.68 -5.10 -0.65
CA ASN A 285 -20.40 -5.70 0.64
C ASN A 285 -18.97 -5.32 1.04
N LEU A 286 -18.84 -4.61 2.15
CA LEU A 286 -17.57 -4.07 2.65
C LEU A 286 -17.12 -4.93 3.84
N ASP A 287 -16.09 -5.75 3.65
CA ASP A 287 -15.59 -6.64 4.70
C ASP A 287 -15.15 -5.88 5.96
N GLU A 288 -15.28 -6.55 7.11
CA GLU A 288 -14.89 -6.02 8.44
C GLU A 288 -15.55 -4.68 8.80
N THR A 289 -16.77 -4.42 8.33
CA THR A 289 -17.59 -3.27 8.75
C THR A 289 -18.81 -3.72 9.57
N PRO A 290 -19.50 -2.84 10.32
CA PRO A 290 -19.46 -1.38 10.30
C PRO A 290 -18.10 -0.80 10.71
N GLY A 291 -17.68 0.30 10.08
CA GLY A 291 -16.39 0.92 10.40
C GLY A 291 -16.20 2.31 9.81
N ASN A 292 -15.38 3.13 10.47
CA ASN A 292 -15.03 4.45 9.96
C ASN A 292 -14.32 4.30 8.61
N SER A 293 -14.75 5.05 7.60
CA SER A 293 -14.36 4.84 6.22
C SER A 293 -14.09 6.16 5.49
N TRP A 294 -13.25 6.03 4.47
CA TRP A 294 -12.90 7.04 3.48
C TRP A 294 -13.39 6.52 2.13
N ALA A 295 -14.15 7.31 1.38
CA ALA A 295 -14.75 6.88 0.12
C ALA A 295 -14.78 8.00 -0.90
N TYR A 296 -14.54 7.66 -2.16
CA TYR A 296 -14.57 8.58 -3.28
C TYR A 296 -15.42 8.00 -4.41
N ALA A 297 -16.21 8.86 -5.05
CA ALA A 297 -16.85 8.57 -6.32
C ALA A 297 -16.29 9.50 -7.40
N TYR A 298 -16.01 8.91 -8.56
CA TYR A 298 -15.35 9.58 -9.68
C TYR A 298 -16.28 9.69 -10.86
N PHE A 299 -16.33 10.88 -11.46
CA PHE A 299 -17.20 11.23 -12.56
C PHE A 299 -16.43 11.97 -13.65
N ALA A 300 -16.76 11.70 -14.91
CA ALA A 300 -16.39 12.51 -16.04
C ALA A 300 -17.53 12.48 -17.05
N GLU A 301 -17.94 13.64 -17.57
CA GLU A 301 -18.88 13.68 -18.69
C GLU A 301 -18.13 13.30 -19.96
N ILE A 302 -18.40 12.11 -20.46
CA ILE A 302 -17.72 11.52 -21.62
C ILE A 302 -18.63 11.41 -22.85
N GLU A 303 -19.93 11.71 -22.73
CA GLU A 303 -20.84 11.85 -23.86
C GLU A 303 -20.84 13.28 -24.40
N ASP A 304 -21.04 13.43 -25.71
CA ASP A 304 -21.17 14.74 -26.35
C ASP A 304 -22.59 15.31 -26.13
N LEU A 305 -22.84 15.91 -24.97
CA LEU A 305 -24.12 16.56 -24.68
C LEU A 305 -24.32 17.83 -25.51
N THR A 306 -25.49 18.01 -26.12
CA THR A 306 -25.86 19.30 -26.73
C THR A 306 -26.07 20.37 -25.64
N PRO A 307 -26.03 21.69 -25.96
CA PRO A 307 -26.23 22.74 -24.95
C PRO A 307 -27.57 22.70 -24.19
N ASN A 308 -28.57 22.00 -24.74
CA ASN A 308 -29.87 21.80 -24.08
C ASN A 308 -29.93 20.51 -23.25
N GLU A 309 -28.92 19.65 -23.38
CA GLU A 309 -28.81 18.42 -22.62
C GLU A 309 -27.94 18.65 -21.39
N THR A 310 -28.49 18.32 -20.24
CA THR A 310 -27.81 18.36 -18.95
C THR A 310 -27.82 16.99 -18.31
N ARG A 311 -26.78 16.70 -17.52
CA ARG A 311 -26.74 15.55 -16.62
C ARG A 311 -26.64 16.01 -15.18
N LYS A 312 -27.77 15.95 -14.50
CA LYS A 312 -27.91 16.31 -13.09
C LYS A 312 -28.55 15.17 -12.31
N PHE A 313 -27.93 14.80 -11.20
CA PHE A 313 -28.41 13.72 -10.35
C PHE A 313 -28.04 13.95 -8.90
N LYS A 314 -28.78 13.31 -8.01
CA LYS A 314 -28.49 13.24 -6.58
C LYS A 314 -27.70 11.96 -6.30
N LEU A 315 -26.57 12.06 -5.61
CA LEU A 315 -25.97 10.89 -4.96
C LEU A 315 -26.64 10.73 -3.59
N ALA A 316 -27.51 9.72 -3.51
CA ALA A 316 -28.23 9.34 -2.32
C ALA A 316 -27.55 8.13 -1.66
N ILE A 317 -27.39 8.23 -0.34
CA ILE A 317 -26.96 7.14 0.52
C ILE A 317 -28.15 6.86 1.45
N PRO A 318 -29.06 5.93 1.08
CA PRO A 318 -30.36 5.80 1.75
C PRO A 318 -30.27 5.58 3.26
N ASP A 319 -29.31 4.76 3.69
CA ASP A 319 -29.10 4.44 5.10
C ASP A 319 -28.42 5.58 5.87
N MET A 320 -27.87 6.58 5.17
CA MET A 320 -27.17 7.72 5.75
C MET A 320 -27.44 9.02 4.96
N PRO A 321 -28.68 9.55 5.02
CA PRO A 321 -29.11 10.67 4.19
C PRO A 321 -28.31 11.97 4.43
N GLN A 322 -27.67 12.11 5.60
CA GLN A 322 -26.82 13.26 5.93
C GLN A 322 -25.57 13.38 5.03
N TYR A 323 -25.12 12.29 4.42
CA TYR A 323 -24.00 12.28 3.48
C TYR A 323 -24.47 12.31 2.01
N SER A 324 -25.77 12.37 1.76
CA SER A 324 -26.28 12.52 0.40
C SER A 324 -25.97 13.92 -0.14
N THR A 325 -25.55 14.03 -1.40
CA THR A 325 -25.28 15.34 -2.00
C THR A 325 -26.57 16.04 -2.39
N PRO A 326 -26.58 17.38 -2.50
CA PRO A 326 -27.75 18.12 -2.97
C PRO A 326 -28.06 17.81 -4.45
N THR A 327 -27.11 18.11 -5.35
CA THR A 327 -27.14 17.81 -6.79
C THR A 327 -25.71 17.76 -7.30
N VAL A 328 -25.38 16.77 -8.12
CA VAL A 328 -24.15 16.68 -8.91
C VAL A 328 -24.48 17.07 -10.34
N ASN A 329 -23.76 18.06 -10.88
CA ASN A 329 -23.76 18.43 -12.29
C ASN A 329 -22.32 18.28 -12.81
N VAL A 330 -22.03 17.17 -13.47
CA VAL A 330 -20.65 16.75 -13.75
C VAL A 330 -19.87 17.82 -14.53
N GLU A 331 -20.47 18.44 -15.56
CA GLU A 331 -19.80 19.48 -16.33
C GLU A 331 -19.51 20.76 -15.51
N GLU A 332 -20.44 21.17 -14.65
CA GLU A 332 -20.23 22.36 -13.79
C GLU A 332 -19.19 22.06 -12.70
N ASN A 333 -19.30 20.90 -12.06
CA ASN A 333 -18.40 20.46 -11.00
C ASN A 333 -16.97 20.23 -11.51
N ALA A 334 -16.81 19.63 -12.69
CA ALA A 334 -15.53 19.40 -13.34
C ALA A 334 -14.99 20.64 -14.09
N GLN A 335 -15.77 21.72 -14.16
CA GLN A 335 -15.46 22.93 -14.92
C GLN A 335 -15.24 22.66 -16.41
N GLY A 336 -16.07 21.80 -17.02
CA GLY A 336 -16.07 21.48 -18.44
C GLY A 336 -16.24 20.00 -18.73
N LYS A 337 -16.37 19.68 -20.03
CA LYS A 337 -16.46 18.31 -20.54
C LYS A 337 -15.09 17.64 -20.57
N TYR A 338 -15.08 16.29 -20.52
CA TYR A 338 -13.85 15.50 -20.54
C TYR A 338 -12.85 15.92 -19.45
N ARG A 339 -13.38 16.18 -18.26
CA ARG A 339 -12.63 16.52 -17.06
C ARG A 339 -13.14 15.65 -15.92
N ALA A 340 -12.22 15.17 -15.09
CA ALA A 340 -12.57 14.40 -13.92
C ALA A 340 -13.12 15.31 -12.81
N TYR A 341 -14.17 14.84 -12.15
CA TYR A 341 -14.71 15.36 -10.91
C TYR A 341 -14.72 14.25 -9.87
N GLU A 342 -14.30 14.60 -8.66
CA GLU A 342 -14.09 13.69 -7.54
C GLU A 342 -14.97 14.15 -6.38
N ALA A 343 -15.81 13.25 -5.88
CA ALA A 343 -16.66 13.50 -4.72
C ALA A 343 -16.17 12.62 -3.56
N GLY A 344 -15.44 13.25 -2.63
CA GLY A 344 -14.88 12.60 -1.45
C GLY A 344 -15.80 12.64 -0.24
N TYR A 345 -15.79 11.56 0.52
CA TYR A 345 -16.50 11.40 1.78
C TYR A 345 -15.59 10.75 2.80
N MET A 346 -15.29 11.49 3.86
CA MET A 346 -14.39 11.05 4.92
C MET A 346 -15.15 10.90 6.22
N ASN A 347 -14.62 10.08 7.11
CA ASN A 347 -15.15 9.85 8.44
C ASN A 347 -16.61 9.36 8.47
N MET A 348 -16.92 8.41 7.59
CA MET A 348 -18.23 7.77 7.49
C MET A 348 -18.23 6.37 8.11
N SER A 349 -19.17 6.08 9.01
CA SER A 349 -19.39 4.71 9.50
C SER A 349 -20.21 3.91 8.48
N LEU A 350 -19.53 3.29 7.51
CA LEU A 350 -20.20 2.51 6.47
C LEU A 350 -20.63 1.14 7.01
N PRO A 351 -21.82 0.64 6.66
CA PRO A 351 -22.29 -0.70 7.02
C PRO A 351 -21.65 -1.80 6.15
N PHE A 352 -21.81 -3.06 6.58
CA PHE A 352 -21.40 -4.25 5.80
C PHE A 352 -22.00 -4.25 4.40
N VAL A 353 -23.27 -3.89 4.28
CA VAL A 353 -23.93 -3.74 2.99
C VAL A 353 -24.10 -2.26 2.72
N PHE A 354 -23.23 -1.70 1.90
CA PHE A 354 -23.28 -0.30 1.52
C PHE A 354 -24.05 -0.11 0.21
N LYS A 355 -25.16 0.64 0.28
CA LYS A 355 -25.99 0.96 -0.88
C LYS A 355 -25.75 2.39 -1.35
N LEU A 356 -25.45 2.53 -2.64
CA LEU A 356 -25.28 3.79 -3.34
C LEU A 356 -26.39 3.93 -4.38
N GLU A 357 -27.10 5.06 -4.36
CA GLU A 357 -28.12 5.38 -5.35
C GLU A 357 -27.81 6.72 -6.02
N PHE A 358 -27.89 6.74 -7.35
CA PHE A 358 -27.78 7.95 -8.13
C PHE A 358 -29.13 8.19 -8.80
N LEU A 359 -29.75 9.33 -8.51
CA LEU A 359 -31.13 9.61 -8.89
C LEU A 359 -31.18 10.87 -9.75
N LYS A 360 -31.63 10.74 -11.00
CA LYS A 360 -31.82 11.85 -11.94
C LYS A 360 -32.70 12.94 -11.33
N THR A 361 -32.29 14.21 -11.45
CA THR A 361 -33.13 15.35 -11.03
C THR A 361 -34.16 15.70 -12.11
N ASN A 362 -35.25 16.37 -11.71
CA ASN A 362 -36.34 16.74 -12.63
C ASN A 362 -35.90 17.68 -13.76
N ASP A 363 -34.85 18.48 -13.54
CA ASP A 363 -34.26 19.42 -14.50
C ASP A 363 -33.11 18.81 -15.32
N SER A 364 -32.85 17.50 -15.16
CA SER A 364 -31.86 16.78 -15.96
C SER A 364 -32.49 16.21 -17.23
N SER A 365 -31.79 16.30 -18.35
CA SER A 365 -32.19 15.59 -19.58
C SER A 365 -31.67 14.14 -19.60
N LYS A 366 -30.47 13.90 -19.06
CA LYS A 366 -29.79 12.59 -19.06
C LYS A 366 -29.88 11.92 -17.69
N GLY A 367 -29.70 10.61 -17.68
CA GLY A 367 -29.59 9.81 -16.46
C GLY A 367 -28.25 10.00 -15.74
N PRO A 368 -28.08 9.52 -14.50
CA PRO A 368 -26.80 9.57 -13.79
C PRO A 368 -25.69 8.83 -14.53
N ILE A 369 -24.44 9.21 -14.26
CA ILE A 369 -23.21 8.59 -14.78
C ILE A 369 -22.29 8.25 -13.59
N LEU A 370 -21.51 7.17 -13.72
CA LEU A 370 -20.48 6.80 -12.74
C LEU A 370 -19.29 6.18 -13.47
N ASN A 371 -18.08 6.69 -13.22
CA ASN A 371 -16.85 6.17 -13.83
C ASN A 371 -16.14 5.21 -12.89
N ALA A 372 -15.97 5.59 -11.61
CA ALA A 372 -15.27 4.76 -10.65
C ALA A 372 -15.68 5.03 -9.21
N VAL A 373 -15.35 4.11 -8.31
CA VAL A 373 -15.43 4.33 -6.87
C VAL A 373 -14.22 3.73 -6.16
N GLU A 374 -13.85 4.36 -5.05
CA GLU A 374 -12.92 3.84 -4.06
C GLU A 374 -13.54 3.90 -2.66
N VAL A 375 -13.28 2.87 -1.86
CA VAL A 375 -13.71 2.77 -0.48
C VAL A 375 -12.61 2.13 0.35
N TYR A 376 -12.24 2.78 1.44
CA TYR A 376 -11.27 2.32 2.42
C TYR A 376 -11.88 2.38 3.81
N LYS A 377 -11.38 1.51 4.68
CA LYS A 377 -11.64 1.53 6.12
C LYS A 377 -10.44 2.10 6.85
N TYR A 378 -10.67 2.97 7.82
CA TYR A 378 -9.63 3.43 8.74
C TYR A 378 -9.27 2.31 9.73
N ILE A 379 -7.99 1.98 9.82
CA ILE A 379 -7.43 1.04 10.80
C ILE A 379 -6.57 1.83 11.78
N GLN A 380 -6.91 1.78 13.06
CA GLN A 380 -6.21 2.52 14.09
C GLN A 380 -4.83 1.93 14.33
N LEU A 381 -3.80 2.78 14.26
CA LEU A 381 -2.42 2.41 14.55
C LEU A 381 -2.27 2.05 16.03
N THR A 382 -1.55 0.96 16.29
CA THR A 382 -1.07 0.59 17.61
C THR A 382 0.30 1.22 17.83
N MET A 383 0.53 1.76 19.03
CA MET A 383 1.79 2.42 19.39
C MET A 383 3.02 1.50 19.35
N GLY A 384 2.82 0.18 19.29
CA GLY A 384 3.88 -0.80 19.42
C GLY A 384 4.30 -1.04 20.87
N SER A 385 5.37 -1.79 21.04
CA SER A 385 6.05 -1.99 22.31
C SER A 385 6.81 -0.74 22.73
N HIS A 386 6.84 -0.45 24.03
CA HIS A 386 7.60 0.68 24.57
C HIS A 386 9.10 0.60 24.24
N ASP A 387 9.63 -0.63 24.22
CA ASP A 387 11.06 -0.89 24.01
C ASP A 387 11.44 -1.06 22.53
N ALA A 388 10.49 -0.90 21.59
CA ALA A 388 10.69 -1.24 20.18
C ALA A 388 11.92 -0.57 19.55
N ASN A 389 12.11 0.73 19.80
CA ASN A 389 13.25 1.47 19.25
C ASN A 389 14.60 0.99 19.84
N ASN A 390 14.66 0.76 21.15
CA ASN A 390 15.88 0.25 21.79
C ASN A 390 16.22 -1.16 21.30
N MET A 391 15.21 -2.02 21.16
CA MET A 391 15.37 -3.38 20.67
C MET A 391 15.75 -3.42 19.18
N ALA A 392 15.23 -2.51 18.35
CA ALA A 392 15.63 -2.36 16.96
C ALA A 392 17.14 -1.99 16.84
N ILE A 393 17.62 -1.08 17.69
CA ILE A 393 19.05 -0.74 17.74
C ILE A 393 19.88 -1.95 18.19
N LEU A 394 19.42 -2.69 19.20
CA LEU A 394 20.11 -3.89 19.68
C LEU A 394 20.31 -4.92 18.56
N VAL A 395 19.26 -5.29 17.83
CA VAL A 395 19.35 -6.31 16.76
C VAL A 395 20.14 -5.82 15.55
N SER A 396 20.14 -4.51 15.28
CA SER A 396 20.94 -3.90 14.19
C SER A 396 22.45 -4.11 14.35
N ARG A 397 22.93 -4.39 15.57
CA ARG A 397 24.34 -4.73 15.85
C ARG A 397 24.72 -6.14 15.38
N TYR A 398 23.73 -7.00 15.13
CA TYR A 398 23.91 -8.42 14.83
C TYR A 398 23.19 -8.82 13.52
N PRO A 399 23.40 -8.12 12.38
CA PRO A 399 22.60 -8.31 11.18
C PRO A 399 22.75 -9.70 10.53
N GLN A 400 23.82 -10.43 10.85
CA GLN A 400 24.08 -11.79 10.35
C GLN A 400 23.53 -12.88 11.27
N GLU A 401 23.06 -12.52 12.46
CA GLU A 401 22.59 -13.48 13.44
C GLU A 401 21.11 -13.80 13.23
N SER A 402 20.80 -15.09 13.19
CA SER A 402 19.46 -15.58 12.87
C SER A 402 18.39 -15.11 13.86
N TRP A 403 18.74 -14.96 15.14
CA TRP A 403 17.85 -14.48 16.19
C TRP A 403 17.56 -12.97 16.08
N ALA A 404 18.44 -12.20 15.44
CA ALA A 404 18.30 -10.76 15.23
C ALA A 404 17.49 -10.42 13.97
N GLN A 405 17.09 -11.43 13.19
CA GLN A 405 16.37 -11.27 11.92
C GLN A 405 14.86 -11.55 12.03
N GLU A 406 14.32 -11.81 13.23
CA GLU A 406 12.87 -12.07 13.40
C GLU A 406 11.99 -10.87 12.98
N GLY A 407 12.53 -9.65 13.01
CA GLY A 407 11.95 -8.46 12.43
C GLY A 407 10.70 -7.91 13.15
N GLY A 408 10.25 -6.74 12.71
CA GLY A 408 9.08 -6.05 13.27
C GLY A 408 9.29 -5.52 14.69
N ASP A 409 8.18 -5.18 15.34
CA ASP A 409 8.12 -4.80 16.76
C ASP A 409 8.60 -5.97 17.64
N PRO A 410 9.26 -5.81 18.80
CA PRO A 410 9.74 -6.96 19.58
C PRO A 410 8.62 -7.84 20.17
N CYS A 411 7.50 -7.26 20.63
CA CYS A 411 6.45 -7.99 21.35
C CYS A 411 5.19 -8.24 20.51
N LEU A 412 4.94 -7.42 19.48
CA LEU A 412 3.71 -7.47 18.67
C LEU A 412 3.99 -7.93 17.23
N PRO A 413 3.01 -8.59 16.57
CA PRO A 413 1.80 -9.20 17.16
C PRO A 413 2.08 -10.43 18.04
N ALA A 414 3.29 -10.99 17.98
CA ALA A 414 3.79 -12.06 18.84
C ALA A 414 5.23 -11.72 19.26
N SER A 415 5.69 -12.14 20.44
CA SER A 415 7.04 -11.80 20.89
C SER A 415 8.12 -12.50 20.07
N TRP A 416 9.30 -11.87 19.95
CA TRP A 416 10.48 -12.57 19.44
C TRP A 416 10.77 -13.82 20.29
N SER A 417 11.33 -14.86 19.66
CA SER A 417 11.47 -16.18 20.28
C SER A 417 12.40 -16.21 21.50
N TRP A 418 13.23 -15.17 21.67
CA TRP A 418 14.21 -15.04 22.73
C TRP A 418 13.86 -13.95 23.76
N ILE A 419 12.66 -13.38 23.70
CA ILE A 419 12.15 -12.43 24.69
C ILE A 419 10.80 -12.85 25.26
N GLN A 420 10.45 -12.30 26.42
CA GLN A 420 9.10 -12.33 26.95
C GLN A 420 8.65 -10.90 27.25
N CYS A 421 7.38 -10.62 26.95
CA CYS A 421 6.81 -9.29 27.11
C CYS A 421 5.61 -9.28 28.07
N SER A 422 5.28 -8.09 28.57
CA SER A 422 4.05 -7.89 29.33
C SER A 422 2.80 -8.11 28.46
N SER A 423 1.65 -8.33 29.09
CA SER A 423 0.37 -8.58 28.40
C SER A 423 -0.45 -7.31 28.15
N GLU A 424 0.16 -6.14 28.27
CA GLU A 424 -0.52 -4.85 28.13
C GLU A 424 -0.67 -4.45 26.65
N LYS A 425 -1.53 -3.46 26.36
CA LYS A 425 -1.75 -2.98 24.98
C LYS A 425 -0.48 -2.42 24.32
N ALA A 426 0.35 -1.73 25.11
CA ALA A 426 1.67 -1.27 24.72
C ALA A 426 2.67 -2.05 25.58
N PRO A 427 3.10 -3.25 25.13
CA PRO A 427 3.87 -4.15 25.97
C PRO A 427 5.30 -3.66 26.21
N THR A 428 5.88 -4.11 27.32
CA THR A 428 7.30 -3.91 27.67
C THR A 428 8.04 -5.24 27.66
N VAL A 429 9.35 -5.21 27.44
CA VAL A 429 10.21 -6.40 27.49
C VAL A 429 10.54 -6.72 28.95
N LEU A 430 10.13 -7.92 29.40
CA LEU A 430 10.31 -8.39 30.77
C LEU A 430 11.48 -9.36 30.91
N SER A 431 11.76 -10.18 29.91
CA SER A 431 12.86 -11.14 29.94
C SER A 431 13.57 -11.21 28.59
N ILE A 432 14.90 -11.33 28.63
CA ILE A 432 15.76 -11.52 27.45
C ILE A 432 16.66 -12.74 27.67
N THR A 433 16.59 -13.70 26.74
CA THR A 433 17.43 -14.90 26.72
C THR A 433 18.35 -14.94 25.50
N LEU A 434 19.58 -14.47 25.67
CA LEU A 434 20.63 -14.52 24.65
C LEU A 434 21.71 -15.56 24.97
N SER A 435 21.45 -16.50 25.87
CA SER A 435 22.41 -17.54 26.26
C SER A 435 22.88 -18.39 25.08
N GLY A 436 24.17 -18.69 24.99
CA GLY A 436 24.73 -19.61 24.00
C GLY A 436 24.65 -19.14 22.54
N LYS A 437 24.58 -17.83 22.29
CA LYS A 437 24.48 -17.22 20.95
C LYS A 437 25.84 -16.86 20.34
N ASN A 438 26.95 -17.31 20.94
CA ASN A 438 28.32 -17.01 20.51
C ASN A 438 28.60 -15.50 20.35
N ILE A 439 27.90 -14.66 21.11
CA ILE A 439 28.05 -13.20 21.01
C ILE A 439 29.42 -12.81 21.58
N THR A 440 30.11 -11.92 20.89
CA THR A 440 31.44 -11.39 21.27
C THR A 440 31.41 -9.88 21.47
N GLY A 441 32.40 -9.32 22.16
CA GLY A 441 32.51 -7.87 22.39
C GLY A 441 31.82 -7.43 23.69
N SER A 442 31.59 -6.13 23.86
CA SER A 442 30.95 -5.60 25.07
C SER A 442 29.44 -5.87 25.12
N ILE A 443 28.89 -6.04 26.32
CA ILE A 443 27.43 -6.10 26.52
C ILE A 443 26.81 -4.80 25.97
N PRO A 444 25.83 -4.88 25.05
CA PRO A 444 25.21 -3.70 24.45
C PRO A 444 24.52 -2.81 25.48
N VAL A 445 24.76 -1.50 25.39
CA VAL A 445 24.15 -0.50 26.30
C VAL A 445 22.64 -0.39 26.12
N GLU A 446 22.10 -0.84 24.99
CA GLU A 446 20.65 -0.88 24.76
C GLU A 446 19.93 -1.77 25.78
N LEU A 447 20.60 -2.82 26.29
CA LEU A 447 20.06 -3.70 27.32
C LEU A 447 19.88 -3.00 28.68
N THR A 448 20.56 -1.87 28.92
CA THR A 448 20.42 -1.11 30.18
C THR A 448 19.27 -0.11 30.15
N LYS A 449 18.59 0.05 29.01
CA LYS A 449 17.53 1.03 28.76
C LYS A 449 16.14 0.39 28.70
N LEU A 450 15.95 -0.70 29.43
CA LEU A 450 14.71 -1.49 29.47
C LEU A 450 14.13 -1.42 30.88
N PRO A 451 13.27 -0.43 31.19
CA PRO A 451 12.85 -0.16 32.56
C PRO A 451 12.08 -1.32 33.22
N GLY A 452 11.31 -2.08 32.42
CA GLY A 452 10.54 -3.23 32.88
C GLY A 452 11.28 -4.57 32.82
N LEU A 453 12.58 -4.58 32.50
CA LEU A 453 13.35 -5.83 32.39
C LEU A 453 13.54 -6.47 33.77
N VAL A 454 13.06 -7.69 33.94
CA VAL A 454 13.13 -8.48 35.19
C VAL A 454 14.24 -9.53 35.14
N GLU A 455 14.43 -10.17 33.98
CA GLU A 455 15.40 -11.25 33.79
C GLU A 455 16.27 -11.03 32.54
N LEU A 456 17.59 -11.16 32.70
CA LEU A 456 18.56 -11.11 31.61
C LEU A 456 19.52 -12.30 31.66
N ARG A 457 19.51 -13.12 30.61
CA ARG A 457 20.39 -14.29 30.48
C ARG A 457 21.36 -14.14 29.32
N LEU A 458 22.64 -14.04 29.65
CA LEU A 458 23.77 -13.83 28.73
C LEU A 458 24.82 -14.95 28.80
N ASP A 459 24.59 -15.98 29.62
CA ASP A 459 25.53 -17.07 29.86
C ASP A 459 25.86 -17.89 28.59
N GLY A 460 27.10 -18.38 28.50
CA GLY A 460 27.54 -19.17 27.34
C GLY A 460 27.85 -18.31 26.09
N ASN A 461 28.07 -17.01 26.27
CA ASN A 461 28.64 -16.12 25.26
C ASN A 461 30.09 -15.74 25.62
N SER A 462 30.78 -15.07 24.70
CA SER A 462 32.16 -14.60 24.82
C SER A 462 32.22 -13.07 24.93
N PHE A 463 31.38 -12.49 25.80
CA PHE A 463 31.42 -11.06 26.09
C PHE A 463 32.75 -10.66 26.74
N SER A 464 33.20 -9.43 26.47
CA SER A 464 34.47 -8.86 26.94
C SER A 464 34.26 -7.42 27.43
N GLY A 465 35.10 -6.95 28.36
CA GLY A 465 34.99 -5.59 28.91
C GLY A 465 34.05 -5.53 30.13
N PRO A 466 33.81 -4.33 30.67
CA PRO A 466 33.05 -4.16 31.91
C PRO A 466 31.55 -4.42 31.71
N ILE A 467 30.87 -4.86 32.78
CA ILE A 467 29.41 -4.89 32.85
C ILE A 467 28.90 -3.43 32.80
N PRO A 468 28.01 -3.08 31.86
CA PRO A 468 27.34 -1.78 31.85
C PRO A 468 26.53 -1.53 33.12
N ASP A 469 26.26 -0.27 33.43
CA ASP A 469 25.38 0.08 34.55
C ASP A 469 23.90 -0.11 34.16
N PHE A 470 23.20 -0.98 34.90
CA PHE A 470 21.78 -1.32 34.72
C PHE A 470 20.86 -0.44 35.58
N ILE A 471 21.30 0.73 36.05
CA ILE A 471 20.47 1.68 36.81
C ILE A 471 19.14 2.05 36.12
N GLY A 472 19.08 1.95 34.78
CA GLY A 472 17.86 2.17 33.99
C GLY A 472 16.86 1.01 34.01
N CYS A 473 17.25 -0.18 34.48
CA CYS A 473 16.42 -1.39 34.57
C CYS A 473 15.99 -1.61 36.02
N GLN A 474 15.00 -0.83 36.48
CA GLN A 474 14.62 -0.75 37.89
C GLN A 474 14.01 -2.05 38.43
N ASP A 475 13.40 -2.84 37.55
CA ASP A 475 12.75 -4.11 37.90
C ASP A 475 13.67 -5.33 37.78
N LEU A 476 14.95 -5.13 37.41
CA LEU A 476 15.88 -6.21 37.16
C LEU A 476 16.21 -6.98 38.44
N GLN A 477 15.81 -8.25 38.47
CA GLN A 477 15.98 -9.14 39.63
C GLN A 477 17.01 -10.23 39.38
N TYR A 478 17.09 -10.73 38.13
CA TYR A 478 17.94 -11.85 37.77
C TYR A 478 18.80 -11.51 36.57
N MET A 479 20.11 -11.50 36.78
CA MET A 479 21.09 -11.43 35.69
C MET A 479 22.01 -12.64 35.76
N ARG A 480 22.11 -13.38 34.65
CA ARG A 480 23.02 -14.52 34.52
C ARG A 480 24.02 -14.25 33.41
N GLU A 481 25.29 -14.17 33.77
CA GLU A 481 26.42 -13.98 32.85
C GLU A 481 27.47 -15.09 33.00
N SER A 482 28.38 -15.22 32.02
CA SER A 482 29.52 -16.13 32.09
C SER A 482 30.53 -15.66 33.15
N HIS A 483 31.06 -16.56 33.97
CA HIS A 483 31.89 -16.28 35.17
C HIS A 483 33.25 -15.58 34.96
N TYR A 484 33.60 -15.10 33.77
CA TYR A 484 34.88 -14.42 33.54
C TYR A 484 34.74 -13.32 32.50
N LEU A 485 34.52 -12.09 32.97
CA LEU A 485 34.91 -10.88 32.23
C LEU A 485 36.41 -10.73 32.47
N ILE A 486 37.24 -11.05 31.47
CA ILE A 486 38.69 -10.76 31.52
C ILE A 486 38.92 -9.30 31.15
#